data_AF-A0AAE0SZ62-F1
#
_entry.id   AF-A0AAE0SZ62-F1
#
_cell.length_a   1.000
_cell.length_b   1.000
_cell.length_c   1.000
_cell.angle_alpha   90.00
_cell.angle_beta   90.00
_cell.angle_gamma   90.00
#
_symmetry.space_group_name_H-M   'P 1'
#
loop_
_entity.id
_entity.type
_entity.pdbx_description
1 polymer ?
#
loop_
_entity_poly.entity_id
_entity_poly.type
_entity_poly.pdbx_seq_one_letter_code
_entity_poly.pdbx_strand_id
1 'polypeptide(L)'
;MILVISHAEECVEPSDEELRHQQNDEADDIHWSFWMLPEMKDMIPQLNEINETFIQIKYRHLYGSRKCESSGTYDFGGSIFSHGYKSCPVYFELQHDSNRRPTNIVHARYRCERCQGTTKLSLDRCRPVSTYTRVLRKTGCENGVYKYEPVMEEIPIACTCLPTIAVKVASS
;
A
#
# COMPACT_ATOMS: atom_id res chain seq x y z
N MET A 1 29.53 36.12 -23.43
CA MET A 1 28.38 35.22 -23.24
C MET A 1 28.82 34.19 -22.21
N ILE A 2 28.44 34.37 -20.95
CA ILE A 2 28.88 33.50 -19.84
C ILE A 2 27.93 32.32 -19.79
N LEU A 3 28.45 31.13 -20.10
CA LEU A 3 27.78 29.86 -19.88
C LEU A 3 27.72 29.62 -18.37
N VAL A 4 26.56 29.86 -17.77
CA VAL A 4 26.27 29.39 -16.41
C VAL A 4 25.96 27.90 -16.53
N ILE A 5 26.96 27.08 -16.19
CA ILE A 5 26.76 25.64 -15.99
C ILE A 5 25.97 25.51 -14.69
N SER A 6 24.65 25.34 -14.79
CA SER A 6 23.82 24.97 -13.65
C SER A 6 24.27 23.59 -13.18
N HIS A 7 25.12 23.54 -12.16
CA HIS A 7 25.27 22.33 -11.38
C HIS A 7 23.88 22.02 -10.84
N ALA A 8 23.29 20.90 -11.26
CA ALA A 8 22.21 20.33 -10.49
C ALA A 8 22.84 20.00 -9.13
N GLU A 9 22.59 20.81 -8.12
CA GLU A 9 22.92 20.46 -6.74
C GLU A 9 22.19 19.16 -6.44
N GLU A 10 22.95 18.07 -6.37
CA GLU A 10 22.44 16.77 -5.99
C GLU A 10 22.07 16.84 -4.52
N CYS A 11 20.77 16.78 -4.23
CA CYS A 11 20.28 16.96 -2.88
C CYS A 11 20.73 15.80 -1.99
N VAL A 12 21.09 16.13 -0.75
CA VAL A 12 21.60 15.18 0.22
C VAL A 12 20.43 14.60 1.02
N GLU A 13 20.50 13.30 1.32
CA GLU A 13 19.55 12.66 2.22
C GLU A 13 19.76 13.15 3.66
N PRO A 14 18.70 13.54 4.38
CA PRO A 14 18.78 13.78 5.81
C PRO A 14 19.15 12.48 6.55
N SER A 15 19.72 12.63 7.74
CA SER A 15 20.10 11.50 8.58
C SER A 15 18.89 10.69 9.04
N ASP A 16 19.09 9.40 9.32
CA ASP A 16 18.02 8.54 9.86
C ASP A 16 17.49 9.05 11.22
N GLU A 17 18.30 9.80 11.98
CA GLU A 17 17.91 10.41 13.25
C GLU A 17 16.93 11.58 13.02
N GLU A 18 17.22 12.48 12.07
CA GLU A 18 16.33 13.58 11.69
C GLU A 18 14.99 13.06 11.15
N LEU A 19 15.02 12.01 10.31
CA LEU A 19 13.81 11.38 9.78
C LEU A 19 12.98 10.70 10.89
N ARG A 20 13.63 10.09 11.89
CA ARG A 20 12.93 9.49 13.04
C ARG A 20 12.24 10.54 13.90
N HIS A 21 12.87 11.68 14.13
CA HIS A 21 12.24 12.80 14.84
C HIS A 21 11.00 13.29 14.08
N GLN A 22 11.09 13.51 12.77
CA GLN A 22 9.94 13.89 11.94
C GLN A 22 8.81 12.84 11.94
N GLN A 23 9.17 11.55 12.04
CA GLN A 23 8.18 10.49 12.11
C GLN A 23 7.44 10.46 13.46
N ASN A 24 8.10 10.79 14.55
CA ASN A 24 7.57 10.70 15.92
C ASN A 24 6.86 11.99 16.37
N ASP A 25 7.35 13.18 16.00
CA ASP A 25 6.87 14.47 16.52
C ASP A 25 5.40 14.78 16.19
N GLU A 26 4.81 14.11 15.19
CA GLU A 26 3.39 14.24 14.82
C GLU A 26 2.53 13.02 15.21
N ALA A 27 3.13 11.98 15.79
CA ALA A 27 2.45 10.71 16.07
C ALA A 27 1.82 10.62 17.48
N ASP A 28 2.09 11.59 18.36
CA ASP A 28 1.89 11.40 19.80
C ASP A 28 0.44 11.50 20.32
N ASP A 29 -0.52 12.00 19.53
CA ASP A 29 -1.89 12.22 20.02
C ASP A 29 -2.98 11.32 19.40
N ILE A 30 -2.67 10.46 18.41
CA ILE A 30 -3.67 9.65 17.71
C ILE A 30 -3.33 8.17 17.73
N HIS A 31 -4.20 7.38 18.37
CA HIS A 31 -4.06 5.92 18.43
C HIS A 31 -4.13 5.28 17.02
N TRP A 32 -3.28 4.29 16.76
CA TRP A 32 -3.12 3.64 15.44
C TRP A 32 -4.42 3.09 14.83
N SER A 33 -5.42 2.76 15.65
CA SER A 33 -6.72 2.27 15.19
C SER A 33 -7.53 3.32 14.42
N PHE A 34 -7.26 4.60 14.62
CA PHE A 34 -7.88 5.70 13.85
C PHE A 34 -7.61 5.51 12.35
N TRP A 35 -6.43 4.99 12.02
CA TRP A 35 -6.01 4.79 10.63
C TRP A 35 -6.55 3.49 10.00
N MET A 36 -7.35 2.72 10.72
CA MET A 36 -8.02 1.54 10.18
C MET A 36 -9.37 1.87 9.52
N LEU A 37 -9.93 3.05 9.75
CA LEU A 37 -11.27 3.42 9.29
C LEU A 37 -11.21 4.16 7.93
N PRO A 38 -11.82 3.63 6.86
CA PRO A 38 -11.82 4.24 5.54
C PRO A 38 -12.39 5.68 5.49
N GLU A 39 -13.30 6.01 6.40
CA GLU A 39 -13.96 7.32 6.49
C GLU A 39 -13.01 8.43 6.94
N MET A 40 -11.83 8.07 7.46
CA MET A 40 -10.83 9.01 7.95
C MET A 40 -9.83 9.41 6.87
N LYS A 41 -9.95 8.87 5.65
CA LYS A 41 -9.07 9.17 4.51
C LYS A 41 -9.10 10.65 4.11
N ASP A 42 -10.24 11.31 4.21
CA ASP A 42 -10.40 12.69 3.72
C ASP A 42 -9.76 13.74 4.65
N MET A 43 -9.24 13.32 5.81
CA MET A 43 -8.62 14.23 6.79
C MET A 43 -7.10 14.36 6.64
N ILE A 44 -6.50 13.80 5.59
CA ILE A 44 -5.05 13.55 5.53
C ILE A 44 -4.48 13.78 4.13
N PRO A 45 -3.28 14.38 3.98
CA PRO A 45 -2.58 14.45 2.70
C PRO A 45 -2.43 13.06 2.09
N GLN A 46 -3.03 12.90 0.92
CA GLN A 46 -3.09 11.64 0.21
C GLN A 46 -1.93 11.52 -0.78
N LEU A 47 -1.58 10.28 -1.18
CA LEU A 47 -0.49 10.01 -2.11
C LEU A 47 -0.60 10.81 -3.43
N ASN A 48 -1.82 11.11 -3.87
CA ASN A 48 -2.12 11.90 -5.07
C ASN A 48 -1.72 13.39 -4.96
N GLU A 49 -1.36 13.87 -3.77
CA GLU A 49 -0.83 15.22 -3.54
C GLU A 49 0.70 15.27 -3.69
N ILE A 50 1.36 14.11 -3.79
CA ILE A 50 2.80 14.00 -3.96
C ILE A 50 3.14 14.02 -5.45
N ASN A 51 4.15 14.80 -5.80
CA ASN A 51 4.66 14.83 -7.17
C ASN A 51 5.11 13.43 -7.62
N GLU A 52 4.58 12.97 -8.76
CA GLU A 52 4.82 11.64 -9.32
C GLU A 52 6.32 11.33 -9.54
N THR A 53 7.17 12.35 -9.71
CA THR A 53 8.63 12.17 -9.83
C THR A 53 9.26 11.53 -8.59
N PHE A 54 8.62 11.67 -7.42
CA PHE A 54 9.06 11.07 -6.16
C PHE A 54 8.36 9.74 -5.85
N ILE A 55 7.67 9.13 -6.82
CA ILE A 55 7.06 7.81 -6.67
C ILE A 55 7.85 6.79 -7.49
N GLN A 56 8.63 5.94 -6.82
CA GLN A 56 9.48 4.93 -7.49
C GLN A 56 9.21 3.51 -6.99
N ILE A 57 7.97 3.07 -7.19
CA ILE A 57 7.48 1.80 -6.66
C ILE A 57 7.94 0.62 -7.53
N LYS A 58 8.55 -0.38 -6.89
CA LYS A 58 8.92 -1.68 -7.46
C LYS A 58 8.32 -2.80 -6.62
N TYR A 59 7.88 -3.89 -7.25
CA TYR A 59 7.31 -5.05 -6.55
C TYR A 59 8.20 -6.27 -6.75
N ARG A 60 8.49 -6.97 -5.65
CA ARG A 60 9.20 -8.26 -5.64
C ARG A 60 8.32 -9.33 -5.02
N HIS A 61 8.22 -10.49 -5.66
CA HIS A 61 7.53 -11.63 -5.05
C HIS A 61 8.23 -12.06 -3.75
N LEU A 62 7.47 -12.32 -2.69
CA LEU A 62 8.00 -12.86 -1.44
C LEU A 62 7.55 -14.30 -1.19
N TYR A 63 6.24 -14.54 -1.14
CA TYR A 63 5.70 -15.81 -0.66
C TYR A 63 4.35 -16.15 -1.31
N GLY A 64 4.08 -17.45 -1.47
CA GLY A 64 2.81 -18.00 -1.95
C GLY A 64 2.69 -18.09 -3.49
N SER A 65 1.90 -19.03 -4.00
CA SER A 65 1.68 -19.16 -5.45
C SER A 65 0.95 -17.94 -6.01
N ARG A 66 1.38 -17.43 -7.18
CA ARG A 66 0.64 -16.40 -7.95
C ARG A 66 -0.50 -16.99 -8.78
N LYS A 67 -0.57 -18.32 -8.90
CA LYS A 67 -1.59 -18.99 -9.70
C LYS A 67 -2.87 -19.15 -8.88
N CYS A 68 -4.00 -18.90 -9.53
CA CYS A 68 -5.31 -19.27 -9.01
C CYS A 68 -5.52 -20.76 -9.31
N GLU A 69 -5.20 -21.63 -8.35
CA GLU A 69 -5.45 -23.06 -8.49
C GLU A 69 -6.88 -23.39 -8.05
N SER A 70 -7.63 -24.00 -8.96
CA SER A 70 -9.04 -24.39 -8.76
C SER A 70 -9.21 -25.67 -7.93
N SER A 71 -8.13 -26.37 -7.62
CA SER A 71 -8.11 -27.60 -6.82
C SER A 71 -7.60 -27.29 -5.41
N GLY A 72 -8.41 -27.58 -4.39
CA GLY A 72 -8.22 -27.21 -2.98
C GLY A 72 -6.99 -27.73 -2.24
N THR A 73 -5.85 -27.93 -2.89
CA THR A 73 -4.55 -28.12 -2.24
C THR A 73 -3.93 -26.76 -1.95
N TYR A 74 -4.48 -26.07 -0.95
CA TYR A 74 -3.85 -24.89 -0.39
C TYR A 74 -2.59 -25.36 0.35
N ASP A 75 -1.43 -25.22 -0.28
CA ASP A 75 -0.14 -25.54 0.33
C ASP A 75 0.09 -24.55 1.50
N PHE A 76 -0.31 -24.97 2.69
CA PHE A 76 -0.15 -24.23 3.94
C PHE A 76 1.27 -24.50 4.47
N GLY A 77 2.22 -23.69 4.02
CA GLY A 77 3.42 -23.44 4.81
C GLY A 77 3.08 -22.59 6.03
N GLY A 78 2.39 -23.16 7.02
CA GLY A 78 2.40 -22.75 8.43
C GLY A 78 1.53 -21.56 8.88
N SER A 79 0.59 -21.86 9.77
CA SER A 79 0.19 -21.07 10.96
C SER A 79 -0.80 -19.86 10.86
N ILE A 80 -1.80 -19.92 11.76
CA ILE A 80 -2.72 -18.90 12.32
C ILE A 80 -3.84 -18.29 11.45
N PHE A 81 -3.77 -18.33 10.13
CA PHE A 81 -4.68 -17.53 9.30
C PHE A 81 -5.76 -18.31 8.50
N SER A 82 -6.14 -19.54 8.91
CA SER A 82 -6.73 -20.56 8.01
C SER A 82 -8.14 -20.35 7.41
N HIS A 83 -8.96 -19.37 7.84
CA HIS A 83 -10.37 -19.29 7.37
C HIS A 83 -10.67 -18.24 6.28
N GLY A 84 -9.99 -17.08 6.26
CA GLY A 84 -10.25 -16.01 5.27
C GLY A 84 -9.66 -16.25 3.88
N TYR A 85 -8.69 -17.15 3.76
CA TYR A 85 -7.91 -17.37 2.54
C TYR A 85 -8.49 -18.48 1.67
N LYS A 86 -9.53 -19.19 2.13
CA LYS A 86 -10.13 -20.27 1.35
C LYS A 86 -10.98 -19.75 0.20
N SER A 87 -11.71 -18.66 0.40
CA SER A 87 -12.50 -18.02 -0.67
C SER A 87 -11.65 -17.05 -1.48
N CYS A 88 -10.74 -16.32 -0.85
CA CYS A 88 -9.85 -15.38 -1.52
C CYS A 88 -8.39 -15.63 -1.13
N PRO A 89 -7.74 -16.62 -1.77
CA PRO A 89 -6.36 -16.94 -1.45
C PRO A 89 -5.43 -15.80 -1.84
N VAL A 90 -4.37 -15.56 -1.05
CA VAL A 90 -3.42 -14.46 -1.28
C VAL A 90 -1.99 -14.95 -1.53
N TYR A 91 -1.21 -14.14 -2.21
CA TYR A 91 0.25 -14.19 -2.21
C TYR A 91 0.79 -12.86 -1.67
N PHE A 92 2.05 -12.85 -1.24
CA PHE A 92 2.70 -11.66 -0.70
C PHE A 92 3.78 -11.15 -1.64
N GLU A 93 3.86 -9.83 -1.75
CA GLU A 93 4.91 -9.12 -2.48
C GLU A 93 5.50 -8.01 -1.62
N LEU A 94 6.79 -7.77 -1.77
CA LEU A 94 7.50 -6.64 -1.20
C LEU A 94 7.37 -5.47 -2.16
N GLN A 95 6.73 -4.40 -1.71
CA GLN A 95 6.76 -3.10 -2.37
C GLN A 95 7.98 -2.33 -1.87
N HIS A 96 8.85 -1.94 -2.79
CA HIS A 96 10.01 -1.10 -2.53
C HIS A 96 9.83 0.28 -3.17
N ASP A 97 10.02 1.34 -2.40
CA ASP A 97 10.04 2.73 -2.86
C ASP A 97 11.22 3.46 -2.21
N SER A 98 12.20 3.89 -3.00
CA SER A 98 13.42 4.56 -2.52
C SER A 98 13.16 5.96 -1.97
N ASN A 99 12.03 6.56 -2.34
CA ASN A 99 11.64 7.92 -1.96
C ASN A 99 10.66 7.96 -0.79
N ARG A 100 10.52 6.83 -0.08
CA ARG A 100 9.67 6.68 1.09
C ARG A 100 10.45 6.10 2.28
N ARG A 101 9.99 6.39 3.49
CA ARG A 101 10.36 5.68 4.72
C ARG A 101 9.09 5.17 5.41
N PRO A 102 9.00 3.86 5.73
CA PRO A 102 9.94 2.80 5.38
C PRO A 102 10.01 2.56 3.86
N THR A 103 11.20 2.19 3.37
CA THR A 103 11.43 1.92 1.94
C THR A 103 10.73 0.64 1.47
N ASN A 104 10.48 -0.29 2.38
CA ASN A 104 9.94 -1.60 2.08
C ASN A 104 8.64 -1.84 2.85
N ILE A 105 7.57 -2.23 2.15
CA ILE A 105 6.26 -2.57 2.73
C ILE A 105 5.77 -3.87 2.10
N VAL A 106 5.21 -4.78 2.89
CA VAL A 106 4.65 -6.05 2.39
C VAL A 106 3.18 -5.88 2.03
N HIS A 107 2.80 -6.30 0.83
CA HIS A 107 1.43 -6.26 0.33
C HIS A 107 0.88 -7.68 0.18
N ALA A 108 -0.35 -7.90 0.64
CA ALA A 108 -1.14 -9.07 0.32
C ALA A 108 -1.91 -8.84 -0.99
N ARG A 109 -1.85 -9.80 -1.92
CA ARG A 109 -2.55 -9.75 -3.20
C ARG A 109 -3.39 -11.00 -3.39
N TYR A 110 -4.64 -10.84 -3.82
CA TYR A 110 -5.48 -11.98 -4.16
C TYR A 110 -4.88 -12.72 -5.37
N ARG A 111 -4.88 -14.05 -5.32
CA ARG A 111 -4.49 -14.92 -6.45
C ARG A 111 -5.59 -15.02 -7.49
N CYS A 112 -6.84 -14.94 -7.03
CA CYS A 112 -8.04 -15.19 -7.81
C CYS A 112 -8.92 -13.94 -7.83
N GLU A 113 -9.44 -13.56 -9.01
CA GLU A 113 -10.40 -12.45 -9.09
C GLU A 113 -11.77 -12.83 -8.52
N ARG A 114 -12.17 -14.10 -8.70
CA ARG A 114 -13.43 -14.65 -8.20
C ARG A 114 -13.21 -15.41 -6.90
N CYS A 115 -14.24 -15.38 -6.06
CA CYS A 115 -14.25 -16.15 -4.83
C CYS A 115 -14.28 -17.67 -5.11
N GLN A 116 -13.34 -18.38 -4.50
CA GLN A 116 -13.26 -19.82 -4.53
C GLN A 116 -14.31 -20.47 -3.62
N GLY A 117 -14.74 -21.69 -3.96
CA GLY A 117 -15.73 -22.44 -3.18
C GLY A 117 -17.16 -21.89 -3.26
N THR A 118 -17.41 -20.90 -4.13
CA THR A 118 -18.75 -20.38 -4.43
C THR A 118 -19.38 -21.14 -5.60
N THR A 119 -20.71 -21.05 -5.76
CA THR A 119 -21.39 -21.63 -6.92
C THR A 119 -20.92 -20.91 -8.20
N LYS A 120 -20.89 -21.60 -9.35
CA LYS A 120 -20.50 -20.99 -10.63
C LYS A 120 -21.32 -19.75 -11.03
N LEU A 121 -22.49 -19.58 -10.43
CA LEU A 121 -23.41 -18.47 -10.64
C LEU A 121 -23.14 -17.27 -9.71
N SER A 122 -22.32 -17.45 -8.67
CA SER A 122 -21.90 -16.34 -7.82
C SER A 122 -21.03 -15.37 -8.63
N LEU A 123 -21.37 -14.08 -8.52
CA LEU A 123 -20.58 -12.99 -9.07
C LEU A 123 -19.61 -12.42 -8.03
N ASP A 124 -19.41 -13.09 -6.90
CA ASP A 124 -18.62 -12.56 -5.79
C ASP A 124 -17.14 -12.46 -6.20
N ARG A 125 -16.51 -11.35 -5.82
CA ARG A 125 -15.14 -11.03 -6.21
C ARG A 125 -14.25 -10.86 -5.00
N CYS A 126 -13.00 -11.27 -5.17
CA CYS A 126 -11.97 -10.99 -4.19
C CYS A 126 -11.58 -9.52 -4.27
N ARG A 127 -11.58 -8.87 -3.11
CA ARG A 127 -11.17 -7.48 -2.93
C ARG A 127 -10.12 -7.39 -1.83
N PRO A 128 -9.14 -6.48 -1.95
CA PRO A 128 -8.20 -6.25 -0.87
C PRO A 128 -8.94 -5.73 0.36
N VAL A 129 -8.48 -6.17 1.52
CA VAL A 129 -8.76 -5.53 2.80
C VAL A 129 -7.51 -4.76 3.14
N SER A 130 -7.63 -3.44 3.16
CA SER A 130 -6.50 -2.53 3.35
C SER A 130 -6.54 -1.86 4.71
N THR A 131 -5.37 -1.50 5.22
CA THR A 131 -5.18 -0.56 6.33
C THR A 131 -4.43 0.66 5.80
N TYR A 132 -4.47 1.77 6.53
CA TYR A 132 -3.62 2.92 6.21
C TYR A 132 -2.45 2.96 7.19
N THR A 133 -1.27 3.33 6.68
CA THR A 133 -0.11 3.59 7.54
C THR A 133 0.54 4.91 7.17
N ARG A 134 1.14 5.54 8.18
CA ARG A 134 1.90 6.78 8.03
C ARG A 134 3.29 6.45 7.51
N VAL A 135 3.70 7.16 6.47
CA VAL A 135 5.04 7.05 5.88
C VAL A 135 5.58 8.45 5.63
N LEU A 136 6.90 8.59 5.62
CA LEU A 136 7.54 9.82 5.16
C LEU A 136 7.84 9.69 3.66
N ARG A 137 7.41 10.66 2.86
CA ARG A 137 7.71 10.72 1.42
C ARG A 137 8.55 11.93 1.08
N LYS A 138 9.52 11.74 0.17
CA LYS A 138 10.23 12.86 -0.46
C LYS A 138 9.24 13.71 -1.25
N THR A 139 9.26 15.01 -1.03
CA THR A 139 8.39 15.96 -1.74
C THR A 139 9.17 17.02 -2.52
N GLY A 140 10.45 17.17 -2.21
CA GLY A 140 11.29 18.14 -2.89
C GLY A 140 12.69 18.19 -2.29
N CYS A 141 13.37 19.28 -2.60
CA CYS A 141 14.68 19.58 -2.06
C CYS A 141 14.71 21.05 -1.67
N GLU A 142 15.17 21.31 -0.46
CA GLU A 142 15.24 22.63 0.14
C GLU A 142 16.61 22.81 0.78
N ASN A 143 17.31 23.89 0.45
CA ASN A 143 18.66 24.19 0.94
C ASN A 143 19.67 23.03 0.73
N GLY A 144 19.55 22.30 -0.38
CA GLY A 144 20.42 21.17 -0.71
C GLY A 144 20.11 19.86 0.04
N VAL A 145 19.03 19.80 0.82
CA VAL A 145 18.60 18.61 1.56
C VAL A 145 17.22 18.16 1.08
N TYR A 146 17.02 16.84 0.94
CA TYR A 146 15.70 16.31 0.60
C TYR A 146 14.68 16.63 1.69
N LYS A 147 13.55 17.21 1.27
CA LYS A 147 12.40 17.44 2.13
C LYS A 147 11.51 16.22 2.14
N TYR A 148 11.08 15.81 3.33
CA TYR A 148 10.12 14.74 3.54
C TYR A 148 8.84 15.28 4.18
N GLU A 149 7.72 14.76 3.74
CA GLU A 149 6.41 15.04 4.34
C GLU A 149 5.71 13.73 4.71
N PRO A 150 5.00 13.72 5.84
CA PRO A 150 4.21 12.58 6.23
C PRO A 150 2.96 12.45 5.39
N VAL A 151 2.72 11.26 4.89
CA VAL A 151 1.51 10.91 4.13
C VAL A 151 0.96 9.58 4.61
N MET A 152 -0.32 9.35 4.33
CA MET A 152 -0.93 8.05 4.57
C MET A 152 -0.95 7.23 3.30
N GLU A 153 -0.51 5.98 3.43
CA GLU A 153 -0.55 5.01 2.34
C GLU A 153 -1.43 3.83 2.65
N GLU A 154 -2.22 3.45 1.65
CA GLU A 154 -3.03 2.25 1.70
C GLU A 154 -2.17 1.00 1.51
N ILE A 155 -2.23 0.11 2.50
CA ILE A 155 -1.55 -1.19 2.48
C ILE A 155 -2.59 -2.30 2.45
N PRO A 156 -2.67 -3.09 1.37
CA PRO A 156 -3.50 -4.29 1.34
C PRO A 156 -2.88 -5.36 2.25
N ILE A 157 -3.55 -5.68 3.35
CA ILE A 157 -3.05 -6.65 4.36
C ILE A 157 -3.71 -8.01 4.25
N ALA A 158 -4.89 -8.08 3.62
CA ALA A 158 -5.61 -9.32 3.37
C ALA A 158 -6.49 -9.18 2.13
N CYS A 159 -7.24 -10.23 1.82
CA CYS A 159 -8.29 -10.20 0.80
C CYS A 159 -9.55 -10.84 1.36
N THR A 160 -10.70 -10.37 0.93
CA THR A 160 -12.00 -10.91 1.32
C THR A 160 -12.90 -11.08 0.11
N CYS A 161 -13.88 -11.98 0.25
CA CYS A 161 -14.88 -12.21 -0.76
C CYS A 161 -16.05 -11.25 -0.56
N LEU A 162 -16.30 -10.36 -1.53
CA LEU A 162 -17.42 -9.43 -1.48
C LEU A 162 -18.43 -9.75 -2.58
N PRO A 163 -19.74 -9.67 -2.27
CA PRO A 163 -20.77 -9.80 -3.28
C PRO A 163 -20.67 -8.65 -4.30
N THR A 164 -20.79 -8.99 -5.58
CA THR A 164 -20.94 -7.94 -6.60
C THR A 164 -22.36 -7.38 -6.48
N ILE A 165 -22.50 -6.18 -5.92
CA ILE A 165 -23.77 -5.46 -5.94
C ILE A 165 -23.99 -5.02 -7.40
N ALA A 166 -24.93 -5.65 -8.08
CA ALA A 166 -25.47 -5.11 -9.32
C ALA A 166 -26.22 -3.82 -8.95
N VAL A 167 -25.60 -2.67 -9.20
CA VAL A 167 -26.31 -1.39 -9.15
C VAL A 167 -27.39 -1.47 -10.23
N LYS A 168 -28.65 -1.70 -9.83
CA LYS A 168 -29.78 -1.41 -10.70
C LYS A 168 -29.75 0.09 -10.94
N VAL A 169 -29.29 0.51 -12.11
CA VAL A 169 -29.57 1.86 -12.61
C VAL A 169 -31.09 1.93 -12.73
N ALA A 170 -31.72 2.60 -11.78
CA ALA A 170 -33.12 2.94 -11.87
C ALA A 170 -33.24 4.02 -12.95
N SER A 171 -33.58 3.61 -14.17
CA SER A 171 -34.13 4.50 -15.17
C SER A 171 -35.60 4.74 -14.86
N SER A 172 -35.91 5.94 -14.35
CA SER A 172 -37.25 6.53 -14.35
C SER A 172 -37.12 8.04 -14.50
#